data_AF-A0A9D7ZQC0-F1
#
_entry.id   AF-A0A9D7ZQC0-F1
#
_cell.length_a   1.000
_cell.length_b   1.000
_cell.length_c   1.000
_cell.angle_alpha   90.00
_cell.angle_beta   90.00
_cell.angle_gamma   90.00
#
_symmetry.space_group_name_H-M   'P 1'
#
loop_
_entity.id
_entity.type
_entity.pdbx_description
1 polymer ?
#
loop_
_entity_poly.entity_id
_entity_poly.type
_entity_poly.pdbx_seq_one_letter_code
_entity_poly.pdbx_strand_id
1 'polypeptide(L)' 'MADLTTGVKVKTSASVQQIETLLEGICSGDWDVSIEAIATNLSKKEIAIYFEHAADKEAFKVAFKEL' A
#
# COMPACT_ATOMS: atom_id res chain seq x y z
N MET A 1 2.31 -2.09 21.51
CA MET A 1 2.43 -2.82 20.24
C MET A 1 1.35 -2.21 19.37
N ALA A 2 1.72 -1.47 18.33
CA ALA A 2 0.73 -0.90 17.42
C ALA A 2 0.21 -2.03 16.56
N ASP A 3 -1.01 -2.48 16.84
CA ASP A 3 -1.65 -3.50 16.01
C ASP A 3 -2.06 -2.83 14.69
N LEU A 4 -1.40 -3.21 13.59
CA LEU A 4 -1.81 -2.81 12.24
C LEU A 4 -3.15 -3.46 11.91
N THR A 5 -4.25 -2.85 12.36
CA THR A 5 -5.58 -3.45 12.36
C THR A 5 -6.24 -3.48 10.98
N THR A 6 -5.77 -2.67 10.03
CA THR A 6 -6.45 -2.50 8.74
C THR A 6 -5.47 -2.59 7.57
N GLY A 7 -5.75 -3.50 6.64
CA GLY A 7 -4.95 -3.67 5.44
C GLY A 7 -5.74 -3.55 4.15
N VAL A 8 -5.05 -3.27 3.05
CA VAL A 8 -5.57 -3.29 1.69
C VAL A 8 -4.63 -4.08 0.80
N LYS A 9 -5.19 -4.95 -0.04
CA LYS A 9 -4.45 -5.66 -1.07
C LYS A 9 -4.78 -5.03 -2.41
N VAL A 10 -3.75 -4.59 -3.13
CA VAL A 10 -3.90 -3.95 -4.44
C VAL A 10 -2.99 -4.61 -5.47
N LYS A 11 -3.53 -4.80 -6.67
CA LYS A 11 -2.76 -5.19 -7.84
C LYS A 11 -2.33 -3.94 -8.56
N THR A 12 -1.03 -3.68 -8.61
CA THR A 12 -0.48 -2.51 -9.28
C THR A 12 0.64 -2.88 -10.24
N SER A 13 0.82 -2.06 -11.27
CA SER A 13 2.02 -2.07 -12.10
C SER A 13 3.12 -1.16 -11.53
N ALA A 14 2.78 -0.29 -10.59
CA ALA A 14 3.68 0.70 -10.01
C ALA A 14 4.79 0.07 -9.16
N SER A 15 5.95 0.71 -9.07
CA SER A 15 7.07 0.20 -8.28
C SER A 15 6.77 0.25 -6.78
N VAL A 16 7.42 -0.62 -5.97
CA VAL A 16 7.18 -0.59 -4.51
C VAL A 16 7.69 0.72 -3.94
N GLN A 17 8.82 1.22 -4.44
CA GLN A 17 9.28 2.58 -4.16
C GLN A 17 8.23 3.66 -4.40
N GLN A 18 7.44 3.60 -5.48
CA GLN A 18 6.39 4.60 -5.72
C GLN A 18 5.27 4.49 -4.68
N ILE A 19 4.94 3.27 -4.26
CA ILE A 19 3.96 3.01 -3.20
C ILE A 19 4.49 3.54 -1.86
N GLU A 20 5.75 3.25 -1.51
CA GLU A 20 6.42 3.73 -0.30
C GLU A 20 6.47 5.26 -0.28
N THR A 21 6.90 5.91 -1.37
CA THR A 21 6.90 7.38 -1.45
C THR A 21 5.50 7.98 -1.33
N LEU A 22 4.48 7.31 -1.89
CA LEU A 22 3.09 7.73 -1.72
C LEU A 22 2.67 7.62 -0.25
N LEU A 23 2.99 6.50 0.40
CA LEU A 23 2.68 6.23 1.80
C LEU A 23 3.38 7.22 2.74
N GLU A 24 4.65 7.55 2.50
CA GLU A 24 5.38 8.57 3.25
C GLU A 24 4.74 9.96 3.17
N GLY A 25 4.06 10.28 2.05
CA GLY A 25 3.40 11.56 1.86
C GLY A 25 2.00 11.67 2.44
N ILE A 26 1.32 10.53 2.69
CA ILE A 26 -0.08 10.49 3.13
C ILE A 26 -0.29 9.84 4.50
N CYS A 27 0.58 8.91 4.91
CA CYS A 27 0.44 8.20 6.18
C CYS A 27 1.00 9.04 7.31
N SER A 28 0.18 9.23 8.34
CA SER A 28 0.64 9.88 9.58
C SER A 28 1.08 8.87 10.65
N GLY A 29 0.61 7.62 10.57
CA GLY A 29 0.95 6.54 11.49
C GLY A 29 1.91 5.50 10.92
N ASP A 30 2.07 4.39 11.64
CA ASP A 30 2.89 3.25 11.21
C ASP A 30 2.19 2.47 10.08
N TRP A 31 2.99 2.00 9.12
CA TRP A 31 2.52 1.26 7.96
C TRP A 31 3.52 0.17 7.57
N ASP A 32 2.99 -0.94 7.04
CA ASP A 32 3.78 -2.08 6.58
C ASP A 32 3.38 -2.46 5.16
N VAL A 33 4.37 -2.58 4.27
CA VAL A 33 4.17 -2.97 2.87
C VAL A 33 4.75 -4.36 2.65
N SER A 34 3.89 -5.28 2.24
CA SER A 34 4.25 -6.66 1.92
C SER A 34 3.91 -7.00 0.48
N ILE A 35 4.88 -7.51 -0.28
CA ILE A 35 4.65 -7.99 -1.65
C ILE A 35 4.21 -9.45 -1.55
N GLU A 36 2.94 -9.74 -1.85
CA GLU A 36 2.41 -11.11 -1.77
C GLU A 36 2.60 -11.89 -3.06
N ALA A 37 2.51 -11.23 -4.22
CA ALA A 37 2.69 -11.90 -5.50
C ALA A 37 3.25 -10.96 -6.56
N ILE A 38 4.10 -11.49 -7.43
CA ILE A 38 4.53 -10.81 -8.64
C ILE A 38 3.94 -11.61 -9.79
N ALA A 39 3.07 -10.99 -10.60
CA ALA A 39 2.51 -11.69 -11.76
C ALA A 39 3.65 -12.08 -12.70
N THR A 40 3.54 -13.25 -13.31
CA THR A 40 4.58 -13.87 -14.15
C THR A 40 5.05 -12.97 -15.31
N ASN A 41 4.23 -12.01 -15.73
CA ASN A 41 4.56 -11.04 -16.77
C ASN A 41 5.38 -9.83 -16.25
N LEU A 42 5.71 -9.79 -14.95
CA LEU A 42 6.37 -8.66 -14.24
C LEU A 42 5.65 -7.31 -14.36
N SER A 43 4.54 -7.24 -15.10
CA SER A 43 3.82 -5.99 -15.38
C SER A 43 2.86 -5.60 -14.28
N LYS A 44 2.48 -6.54 -13.41
CA LYS A 44 1.59 -6.32 -12.26
C LYS A 44 2.08 -7.12 -11.08
N LYS A 45 2.05 -6.53 -9.89
CA LYS A 45 2.31 -7.19 -8.61
C LYS A 45 1.17 -6.91 -7.65
N GLU A 46 0.93 -7.88 -6.81
CA GLU A 46 0.00 -7.79 -5.70
C GLU A 46 0.77 -7.38 -4.45
N ILE A 47 0.36 -6.25 -3.90
CA ILE A 47 0.97 -5.65 -2.71
C ILE A 47 -0.12 -5.56 -1.65
N ALA A 48 0.17 -6.10 -0.48
CA ALA A 48 -0.61 -5.93 0.73
C ALA A 48 0.02 -4.79 1.53
N ILE A 49 -0.80 -3.83 1.94
CA ILE A 49 -0.36 -2.71 2.74
C ILE A 49 -1.22 -2.68 3.98
N TYR A 50 -0.58 -2.69 5.14
CA TYR A 50 -1.19 -2.65 6.45
C TYR A 50 -0.94 -1.28 7.06
N PHE A 51 -1.96 -0.75 7.71
CA PHE A 51 -1.97 0.58 8.30
C PHE A 51 -2.39 0.48 9.75
N GLU A 52 -1.83 1.35 10.58
CA GLU A 52 -2.31 1.58 11.93
C GLU A 52 -3.70 2.23 11.91
N HIS A 53 -3.90 3.24 11.05
CA HIS A 53 -5.14 4.00 10.97
C HIS A 53 -5.97 3.69 9.73
N ALA A 54 -7.29 3.62 9.92
CA ALA A 54 -8.24 3.51 8.81
C ALA A 54 -8.21 4.73 7.87
N ALA A 55 -7.91 5.92 8.40
CA ALA A 55 -7.79 7.15 7.61
C ALA A 55 -6.65 7.05 6.58
N ASP A 56 -5.49 6.53 6.98
CA ASP A 56 -4.34 6.32 6.09
C ASP A 56 -4.67 5.33 4.97
N LYS A 57 -5.40 4.26 5.30
CA LYS A 57 -5.91 3.30 4.30
C LYS A 57 -6.87 3.93 3.30
N GLU A 58 -7.77 4.81 3.75
CA GLU A 58 -8.69 5.51 2.84
C GLU A 58 -7.95 6.51 1.96
N ALA A 59 -7.02 7.29 2.53
CA ALA A 59 -6.16 8.19 1.77
C ALA A 59 -5.35 7.44 0.72
N PHE A 60 -4.76 6.29 1.08
CA PHE A 60 -4.05 5.42 0.16
C PHE A 60 -4.96 4.92 -0.96
N LYS A 61 -6.17 4.45 -0.66
CA LYS A 61 -7.11 3.99 -1.70
C LYS A 61 -7.47 5.09 -2.70
N VAL A 62 -7.61 6.33 -2.25
CA VAL A 62 -7.90 7.48 -3.12
C VAL A 62 -6.68 7.80 -3.98
N ALA A 63 -5.52 8.01 -3.35
CA ALA A 63 -4.28 8.35 -4.05
C ALA A 63 -3.83 7.26 -5.03
N PHE A 64 -4.00 5.98 -4.66
CA PHE A 64 -3.71 4.83 -5.51
C PHE A 64 -4.66 4.70 -6.71
N LYS A 65 -5.90 5.20 -6.60
CA LYS A 65 -6.84 5.21 -7.73
C LYS A 65 -6.44 6.21 -8.82
N GLU A 66 -5.62 7.20 -8.46
CA GLU A 66 -5.14 8.26 -9.36
C GLU A 66 -3.75 7.94 -9.96
N LEU A 67 -3.18 6.78 -9.60
CA LEU A 67 -1.83 6.32 -9.97
C LEU A 67 -1.86 5.33 -11.15
#